data_AF-A0A0N4TBH1-F1
#
_entry.id   AF-A0A0N4TBH1-F1
#
_cell.length_a   1.000
_cell.length_b   1.000
_cell.length_c   1.000
_cell.angle_alpha   90.00
_cell.angle_beta   90.00
_cell.angle_gamma   90.00
#
_symmetry.space_group_name_H-M   'P 1'
#
loop_
_entity.id
_entity.type
_entity.pdbx_description
1 polymer ?
#
loop_
_entity_poly.entity_id
_entity_poly.type
_entity_poly.pdbx_seq_one_letter_code
_entity_poly.pdbx_strand_id
1 'polypeptide(L)'
;LQTLAKHVISVHVNASNNRLQETAVEGELSLELLKKYIAHCRITCAPRLSASASKKLIHNYVRLRNPVIDANHKHSMTRSAIPITVRQLEAIIRISESLAKMELLPFAAERHVDEALRLFRVSTIEAVASGNLIGIEGFTSAEDQESFSRIERQLKKRFALGTHVSEYLIVQDFVRQNYPEMLVKKVHLFNY
;
A
#
# COMPACT_ATOMS: atom_id res chain seq x y z
N LEU A 1 -17.16 16.84 -5.58
CA LEU A 1 -18.17 16.32 -6.54
C LEU A 1 -18.31 17.18 -7.79
N GLN A 2 -18.52 18.51 -7.69
CA GLN A 2 -18.64 19.39 -8.88
C GLN A 2 -17.39 19.38 -9.80
N THR A 3 -16.18 19.27 -9.25
CA THR A 3 -14.92 19.24 -10.02
C THR A 3 -14.77 17.96 -10.85
N LEU A 4 -15.13 16.80 -10.27
CA LEU A 4 -15.12 15.52 -10.96
C LEU A 4 -16.17 15.48 -12.07
N ALA A 5 -17.39 15.96 -11.81
CA ALA A 5 -18.45 16.02 -12.81
C ALA A 5 -18.06 16.91 -14.01
N LYS A 6 -17.48 18.09 -13.75
CA LYS A 6 -16.94 18.97 -14.81
C LYS A 6 -15.84 18.28 -15.62
N HIS A 7 -14.95 17.54 -14.97
CA HIS A 7 -13.88 16.81 -15.64
C HIS A 7 -14.40 15.65 -16.50
N VAL A 8 -15.35 14.85 -15.99
CA VAL A 8 -15.97 13.74 -16.73
C VAL A 8 -16.69 14.23 -17.98
N ILE A 9 -17.44 15.33 -17.87
CA ILE A 9 -18.10 15.96 -19.02
C ILE A 9 -17.06 16.45 -20.03
N SER A 10 -15.98 17.09 -19.59
CA SER A 10 -14.88 17.52 -20.47
C SER A 10 -14.24 16.35 -21.22
N VAL A 11 -14.02 15.22 -20.56
CA VAL A 11 -13.44 14.02 -21.18
C VAL A 11 -14.40 13.42 -22.22
N HIS A 12 -15.70 13.31 -21.90
CA HIS A 12 -16.69 12.76 -22.82
C HIS A 12 -16.90 13.65 -24.06
N VAL A 13 -16.96 14.98 -23.88
CA VAL A 13 -17.09 15.95 -24.97
C VAL A 13 -15.86 15.94 -25.89
N ASN A 14 -14.68 15.77 -25.33
CA ASN A 14 -13.43 15.63 -26.11
C ASN A 14 -13.36 14.29 -26.86
N ALA A 15 -13.88 13.21 -26.26
CA ALA A 15 -13.96 11.89 -26.91
C ALA A 15 -14.95 11.86 -28.10
N SER A 16 -16.09 12.55 -27.98
CA SER A 16 -17.08 12.65 -29.07
C SER A 16 -16.62 13.53 -30.25
N ASN A 17 -15.66 14.44 -30.04
CA ASN A 17 -15.24 15.41 -31.05
C ASN A 17 -14.05 14.98 -31.92
N ASN A 18 -13.48 13.77 -31.73
CA ASN A 18 -12.31 13.26 -32.48
C ASN A 18 -11.17 14.30 -32.70
N ARG A 19 -11.08 15.31 -31.83
CA ARG A 19 -10.12 16.43 -31.88
C ARG A 19 -8.92 16.18 -30.96
N LEU A 20 -8.58 14.92 -30.73
CA LEU A 20 -7.41 14.53 -29.97
C LEU A 20 -6.28 14.16 -30.92
N GLN A 21 -5.71 15.20 -31.52
CA GLN A 21 -4.27 15.19 -31.81
C GLN A 21 -3.54 16.47 -31.37
N GLU A 22 -4.22 17.59 -31.03
CA GLU A 22 -3.50 18.86 -30.85
C GLU A 22 -4.06 19.80 -29.77
N THR A 23 -4.54 19.27 -28.65
CA THR A 23 -4.53 20.05 -27.41
C THR A 23 -3.61 19.36 -26.42
N ALA A 24 -2.33 19.30 -26.80
CA ALA A 24 -1.28 19.01 -25.85
C ALA A 24 -1.36 20.09 -24.78
N VAL A 25 -1.92 19.74 -23.61
CA VAL A 25 -1.70 20.52 -22.40
C VAL A 25 -0.18 20.61 -22.26
N GLU A 26 0.34 21.83 -22.10
CA GLU A 26 1.78 22.10 -22.06
C GLU A 26 2.47 21.13 -21.08
N GLY A 27 3.27 20.19 -21.60
CA GLY A 27 3.91 19.13 -20.81
C GLY A 27 3.34 17.70 -20.95
N GLU A 28 2.26 17.47 -21.69
CA GLU A 28 1.77 16.12 -21.97
C GLU A 28 2.60 15.43 -23.06
N LEU A 29 3.37 14.41 -22.66
CA LEU A 29 4.12 13.55 -23.55
C LEU A 29 3.16 12.67 -24.37
N SER A 30 3.42 12.54 -25.68
CA SER A 30 2.64 11.60 -26.50
C SER A 30 2.81 10.16 -25.99
N LEU A 31 1.76 9.37 -26.07
CA LEU A 31 1.76 7.98 -25.58
C LEU A 31 2.81 7.12 -26.32
N GLU A 32 3.02 7.40 -27.60
CA GLU A 32 4.08 6.75 -28.40
C GLU A 32 5.48 7.11 -27.91
N LEU A 33 5.73 8.39 -27.61
CA LEU A 33 7.01 8.85 -27.07
C LEU A 33 7.27 8.22 -25.70
N LEU A 34 6.27 8.19 -24.83
CA LEU A 34 6.38 7.59 -23.50
C LEU A 34 6.72 6.09 -23.58
N LYS A 35 6.07 5.34 -24.47
CA LYS A 35 6.38 3.91 -24.71
C LYS A 35 7.83 3.71 -25.14
N LYS A 36 8.29 4.48 -26.14
CA LYS A 36 9.67 4.43 -26.63
C LYS A 36 10.66 4.81 -25.53
N TYR A 37 10.36 5.84 -24.75
CA TYR A 37 11.19 6.30 -23.65
C TYR A 37 11.32 5.26 -22.54
N ILE A 38 10.21 4.64 -22.10
CA ILE A 38 10.24 3.57 -21.10
C ILE A 38 11.07 2.38 -21.60
N ALA A 39 10.89 1.96 -22.86
CA ALA A 39 11.68 0.89 -23.46
C ALA A 39 13.17 1.22 -23.47
N HIS A 40 13.53 2.45 -23.85
CA HIS A 40 14.89 2.94 -23.84
C HIS A 40 15.50 2.91 -22.43
N CYS A 41 14.82 3.45 -21.42
CA CYS A 41 15.30 3.47 -20.04
C CYS A 41 15.52 2.06 -19.48
N ARG A 42 14.66 1.10 -19.86
CA ARG A 42 14.77 -0.31 -19.41
C ARG A 42 16.02 -1.01 -19.95
N ILE A 43 16.42 -0.71 -21.19
CA ILE A 43 17.55 -1.36 -21.87
C ILE A 43 18.87 -0.66 -21.49
N THR A 44 18.86 0.66 -21.40
CA THR A 44 20.09 1.46 -21.25
C THR A 44 20.56 1.61 -19.80
N CYS A 45 19.66 1.52 -18.83
CA CYS A 45 19.98 1.85 -17.44
C CYS A 45 19.54 0.74 -16.46
N ALA A 46 20.50 0.28 -15.64
CA ALA A 46 20.29 -0.66 -14.55
C ALA A 46 20.87 -0.06 -13.25
N PRO A 47 20.19 0.94 -12.65
CA PRO A 47 20.73 1.67 -11.53
C PRO A 47 20.94 0.78 -10.30
N ARG A 48 21.87 1.22 -9.45
CA ARG A 48 22.15 0.62 -8.14
C ARG A 48 22.12 1.68 -7.05
N LEU A 49 21.84 1.29 -5.82
CA LEU A 49 21.91 2.22 -4.70
C LEU A 49 23.34 2.75 -4.52
N SER A 50 23.44 4.07 -4.33
CA SER A 50 24.66 4.70 -3.84
C SER A 50 24.94 4.30 -2.39
N ALA A 51 26.21 4.32 -1.97
CA ALA A 51 26.59 3.98 -0.60
C ALA A 51 25.87 4.84 0.46
N SER A 52 25.65 6.13 0.16
CA SER A 52 24.93 7.04 1.06
C SER A 52 23.45 6.67 1.18
N ALA A 53 22.81 6.38 0.04
CA ALA A 53 21.42 5.91 0.01
C ALA A 53 21.23 4.60 0.79
N SER A 54 22.18 3.66 0.67
CA SER A 54 22.13 2.38 1.41
C SER A 54 22.19 2.59 2.91
N LYS A 55 23.11 3.44 3.40
CA LYS A 55 23.21 3.77 4.82
C LYS A 55 21.91 4.40 5.34
N LYS A 56 21.34 5.35 4.59
CA LYS A 56 20.09 6.02 4.94
C LYS A 56 18.92 5.05 5.02
N LEU A 57 18.82 4.12 4.07
CA LEU A 57 17.79 3.11 4.03
C LEU A 57 17.88 2.17 5.24
N ILE A 58 19.09 1.68 5.57
CA ILE A 58 19.34 0.82 6.73
C ILE A 58 18.96 1.54 8.03
N HIS A 59 19.39 2.80 8.20
CA HIS A 59 19.05 3.60 9.37
C HIS A 59 17.53 3.76 9.53
N ASN A 60 16.81 4.06 8.44
CA ASN A 60 15.35 4.14 8.47
C ASN A 60 14.69 2.80 8.79
N TYR A 61 15.18 1.71 8.21
CA TYR A 61 14.68 0.36 8.47
C TYR A 61 14.82 -0.02 9.96
N VAL A 62 16.00 0.17 10.55
CA VAL A 62 16.25 -0.14 11.96
C VAL A 62 15.34 0.69 12.86
N ARG A 63 15.17 1.99 12.56
CA ARG A 63 14.29 2.90 13.32
C ARG A 63 12.82 2.49 13.24
N LEU A 64 12.35 2.02 12.08
CA LEU A 64 10.97 1.58 11.89
C LEU A 64 10.71 0.20 12.50
N ARG A 65 11.74 -0.66 12.57
CA ARG A 65 11.66 -1.99 13.18
C ARG A 65 11.73 -1.94 14.72
N ASN A 66 12.52 -1.02 15.27
CA ASN A 66 12.64 -0.81 16.70
C ASN A 66 12.02 0.56 17.07
N PRO A 67 10.67 0.69 17.06
CA PRO A 67 10.06 1.88 17.64
C PRO A 67 10.52 1.97 19.10
N VAL A 68 11.08 3.11 19.49
CA VAL A 68 11.42 3.37 20.88
C VAL A 68 10.14 3.18 21.68
N ILE A 69 10.12 2.14 22.53
CA ILE A 69 9.02 1.91 23.45
C ILE A 69 9.15 3.01 24.52
N ASP A 70 8.60 4.18 24.24
CA ASP A 70 8.43 5.20 25.27
C ASP A 70 7.47 4.63 26.30
N ALA A 71 8.02 4.23 27.46
CA ALA A 71 7.28 3.64 28.57
C ALA A 71 6.12 4.52 29.09
N ASN A 72 6.12 5.81 28.72
CA ASN A 72 5.15 6.82 29.10
C ASN A 72 4.00 7.03 28.09
N HIS A 73 4.01 6.36 26.93
CA HIS A 73 2.97 6.49 25.89
C HIS A 73 2.24 5.17 25.59
N LYS A 74 1.87 4.44 26.64
CA LYS A 74 1.02 3.23 26.55
C LYS A 74 -0.41 3.48 26.05
N HIS A 75 -0.83 4.74 25.87
CA HIS A 75 -2.22 5.09 25.53
C HIS A 75 -2.44 5.67 24.14
N SER A 76 -1.43 5.80 23.27
CA SER A 76 -1.68 6.09 21.86
C SER A 76 -2.00 4.80 21.10
N MET A 77 -3.14 4.21 21.43
CA MET A 77 -3.87 3.25 20.57
C MET A 77 -4.01 3.87 19.18
N THR A 78 -3.22 3.39 18.21
CA THR A 78 -3.43 3.52 16.74
C THR A 78 -2.16 3.24 15.93
N ARG A 79 -0.98 3.17 16.53
CA ARG A 79 0.22 2.72 15.82
C ARG A 79 0.58 1.33 16.25
N SER A 80 -0.21 0.35 15.80
CA SER A 80 0.29 -1.00 15.59
C SER A 80 1.54 -0.84 14.74
N ALA A 81 2.71 -0.84 15.39
CA ALA A 81 3.99 -0.68 14.73
C ALA A 81 4.25 -1.97 13.98
N ILE A 82 3.64 -2.07 12.81
CA ILE A 82 3.83 -3.13 11.86
C ILE A 82 5.34 -3.21 11.61
N PRO A 83 6.01 -4.30 12.01
CA PRO A 83 7.44 -4.41 11.81
C PRO A 83 7.72 -4.48 10.31
N ILE A 84 8.64 -3.64 9.83
CA ILE A 84 8.99 -3.65 8.41
C ILE A 84 9.68 -4.97 8.06
N THR A 85 9.13 -5.68 7.07
CA THR A 85 9.68 -6.95 6.58
C THR A 85 10.82 -6.72 5.58
N VAL A 86 11.65 -7.74 5.38
CA VAL A 86 12.71 -7.70 4.35
C VAL A 86 12.13 -7.52 2.94
N ARG A 87 10.95 -8.07 2.67
CA ARG A 87 10.23 -7.89 1.39
C ARG A 87 9.83 -6.43 1.17
N GLN A 88 9.35 -5.74 2.21
CA GLN A 88 9.01 -4.32 2.11
C GLN A 88 10.27 -3.47 1.86
N LEU A 89 11.39 -3.82 2.50
CA LEU A 89 12.67 -3.16 2.24
C LEU A 89 13.12 -3.34 0.78
N GLU A 90 13.02 -4.55 0.24
CA GLU A 90 13.31 -4.86 -1.16
C GLU A 90 12.40 -4.08 -2.12
N ALA A 91 11.11 -3.93 -1.77
CA ALA A 91 10.19 -3.11 -2.55
C ALA A 91 10.61 -1.62 -2.58
N ILE A 92 11.04 -1.06 -1.45
CA ILE A 92 11.54 0.33 -1.37
C ILE A 92 12.81 0.50 -2.22
N ILE A 93 13.71 -0.49 -2.20
CA ILE A 93 14.90 -0.51 -3.06
C ILE A 93 14.50 -0.45 -4.53
N ARG A 94 13.59 -1.32 -4.97
CA ARG A 94 13.10 -1.35 -6.35
C ARG A 94 12.45 -0.03 -6.81
N ILE A 95 11.68 0.61 -5.93
CA ILE A 95 11.08 1.92 -6.21
C ILE A 95 12.19 2.98 -6.38
N SER A 96 13.17 2.99 -5.47
CA SER A 96 14.30 3.93 -5.53
C SER A 96 15.12 3.78 -6.82
N GLU A 97 15.38 2.54 -7.25
CA GLU A 97 16.05 2.24 -8.51
C GLU A 97 15.20 2.63 -9.73
N SER A 98 13.89 2.45 -9.65
CA SER A 98 12.96 2.84 -10.72
C SER A 98 12.89 4.36 -10.89
N LEU A 99 12.92 5.13 -9.80
CA LEU A 99 13.02 6.59 -9.84
C LEU A 99 14.33 7.06 -10.50
N ALA A 100 15.47 6.48 -10.10
CA ALA A 100 16.74 6.77 -10.75
C ALA A 100 16.75 6.40 -12.25
N LYS A 101 16.08 5.28 -12.60
CA LYS A 101 15.95 4.82 -13.99
C LYS A 101 15.14 5.79 -14.85
N MET A 102 14.10 6.41 -14.29
CA MET A 102 13.30 7.43 -14.98
C MET A 102 14.11 8.70 -15.29
N GLU A 103 15.16 8.97 -14.51
CA GLU A 103 16.10 10.07 -14.76
C GLU A 103 17.33 9.63 -15.59
N LEU A 104 17.38 8.38 -16.06
CA LEU A 104 18.53 7.76 -16.75
C LEU A 104 19.84 7.80 -15.93
N LEU A 105 19.74 7.85 -14.60
CA LEU A 105 20.91 7.89 -13.72
C LEU A 105 21.42 6.50 -13.39
N PRO A 106 22.75 6.27 -13.39
CA PRO A 106 23.33 4.96 -13.07
C PRO A 106 23.27 4.63 -11.57
N PHE A 107 23.04 5.62 -10.70
CA PHE A 107 23.00 5.44 -9.25
C PHE A 107 21.78 6.08 -8.61
N ALA A 108 21.13 5.36 -7.72
CA ALA A 108 20.08 5.90 -6.87
C ALA A 108 20.69 6.67 -5.69
N ALA A 109 20.51 8.00 -5.71
CA ALA A 109 20.85 8.90 -4.62
C ALA A 109 19.81 8.88 -3.49
N GLU A 110 20.13 9.55 -2.38
CA GLU A 110 19.25 9.63 -1.20
C GLU A 110 17.86 10.18 -1.51
N ARG A 111 17.75 11.16 -2.41
CA ARG A 111 16.45 11.74 -2.79
C ARG A 111 15.45 10.70 -3.32
N HIS A 112 15.94 9.68 -4.02
CA HIS A 112 15.08 8.62 -4.53
C HIS A 112 14.60 7.70 -3.41
N VAL A 113 15.45 7.45 -2.41
CA VAL A 113 15.07 6.68 -1.21
C VAL A 113 14.07 7.46 -0.37
N ASP A 114 14.26 8.77 -0.20
CA ASP A 114 13.31 9.62 0.53
C ASP A 114 11.94 9.62 -0.13
N GLU A 115 11.90 9.73 -1.46
CA GLU A 115 10.66 9.69 -2.22
C GLU A 115 10.00 8.30 -2.19
N ALA A 116 10.79 7.22 -2.32
CA ALA A 116 10.29 5.86 -2.18
C ALA A 116 9.69 5.60 -0.78
N LEU A 117 10.34 6.10 0.28
CA LEU A 117 9.83 6.01 1.65
C LEU A 117 8.55 6.85 1.83
N ARG A 118 8.47 8.03 1.21
CA ARG A 118 7.26 8.86 1.23
C ARG A 118 6.09 8.13 0.59
N LEU A 119 6.27 7.60 -0.62
CA LEU A 119 5.26 6.81 -1.33
C LEU A 119 4.82 5.59 -0.53
N PHE A 120 5.79 4.86 0.04
CA PHE A 120 5.52 3.68 0.87
C PHE A 120 4.70 4.01 2.13
N ARG A 121 4.99 5.14 2.79
CA ARG A 121 4.24 5.56 3.99
C ARG A 121 2.80 5.93 3.64
N VAL A 122 2.60 6.69 2.56
CA VAL A 122 1.26 7.08 2.12
C VAL A 122 0.44 5.84 1.77
N SER A 123 0.99 4.92 0.97
CA SER A 123 0.28 3.70 0.60
C SER A 123 -0.03 2.79 1.79
N THR A 124 0.90 2.69 2.75
CA THR A 124 0.68 1.85 3.94
C THR A 124 -0.36 2.48 4.88
N ILE A 125 -0.31 3.80 5.13
CA ILE A 125 -1.27 4.47 6.02
C ILE A 125 -2.69 4.39 5.44
N GLU A 126 -2.85 4.65 4.15
CA GLU A 126 -4.16 4.55 3.48
C GLU A 126 -4.69 3.11 3.48
N ALA A 127 -3.83 2.13 3.24
CA ALA A 127 -4.22 0.72 3.21
C ALA A 127 -4.48 0.14 4.63
N VAL A 128 -3.85 0.69 5.67
CA VAL A 128 -4.19 0.40 7.08
C VAL A 128 -5.52 1.05 7.45
N ALA A 129 -5.71 2.34 7.12
CA ALA A 129 -6.93 3.09 7.46
C ALA A 129 -8.19 2.50 6.77
N SER A 130 -8.04 1.98 5.56
CA SER A 130 -9.11 1.27 4.85
C SER A 130 -9.34 -0.16 5.35
N GLY A 131 -8.53 -0.66 6.30
CA GLY A 131 -8.60 -2.04 6.78
C GLY A 131 -8.16 -3.09 5.75
N ASN A 132 -7.61 -2.66 4.61
CA ASN A 132 -7.22 -3.56 3.51
C ASN A 132 -6.07 -4.49 3.89
N LEU A 133 -5.17 -4.06 4.76
CA LEU A 133 -3.97 -4.81 5.13
C LEU A 133 -4.15 -5.79 6.30
N ILE A 134 -5.32 -5.82 6.94
CA ILE A 134 -5.62 -6.71 8.07
C ILE A 134 -5.60 -8.17 7.61
N GLY A 135 -4.81 -9.02 8.26
CA GLY A 135 -4.63 -10.44 7.94
C GLY A 135 -3.49 -10.71 6.95
N ILE A 136 -2.86 -9.66 6.39
CA ILE A 136 -1.68 -9.81 5.53
C ILE A 136 -0.42 -9.88 6.39
N GLU A 137 0.40 -10.91 6.13
CA GLU A 137 1.66 -11.14 6.81
C GLU A 137 2.60 -9.92 6.70
N GLY A 138 3.12 -9.46 7.83
CA GLY A 138 4.01 -8.30 7.88
C GLY A 138 3.32 -6.94 7.75
N PHE A 139 1.98 -6.90 7.75
CA PHE A 139 1.16 -5.68 7.85
C PHE A 139 0.12 -5.72 8.99
N THR A 140 0.15 -6.75 9.81
CA THR A 140 -0.78 -6.97 10.93
C THR A 140 0.03 -7.16 12.22
N SER A 141 -0.46 -6.69 13.36
CA SER A 141 0.17 -6.97 14.66
C SER A 141 0.14 -8.47 14.96
N ALA A 142 1.10 -8.98 15.76
CA ALA A 142 1.08 -10.37 16.20
C ALA A 142 -0.21 -10.73 16.95
N GLU A 143 -0.73 -9.79 17.75
CA GLU A 143 -1.99 -9.92 18.49
C GLU A 143 -3.21 -9.98 17.55
N ASP A 144 -3.23 -9.12 16.54
CA ASP A 144 -4.29 -9.09 15.52
C ASP A 144 -4.26 -10.38 14.67
N GLN A 145 -3.07 -10.89 14.36
CA GLN A 145 -2.89 -12.12 13.58
C GLN A 145 -3.33 -13.36 14.36
N GLU A 146 -3.06 -13.41 15.67
CA GLU A 146 -3.60 -14.45 16.55
C GLU A 146 -5.13 -14.38 16.63
N SER A 147 -5.67 -13.17 16.83
CA SER A 147 -7.12 -12.93 16.87
C SER A 147 -7.81 -13.36 15.56
N PHE A 148 -7.20 -13.05 14.41
CA PHE A 148 -7.66 -13.48 13.09
C PHE A 148 -7.74 -15.00 12.97
N SER A 149 -6.66 -15.69 13.36
CA SER A 149 -6.58 -17.15 13.34
C SER A 149 -7.61 -17.81 14.25
N ARG A 150 -7.90 -17.19 15.42
CA ARG A 150 -8.92 -17.67 16.36
C ARG A 150 -10.33 -17.52 15.79
N ILE A 151 -10.66 -16.35 15.21
CA ILE A 151 -11.97 -16.10 14.59
C ILE A 151 -12.19 -17.05 13.40
N GLU A 152 -11.18 -17.20 12.54
CA GLU A 152 -11.26 -18.10 11.38
C GLU A 152 -11.55 -19.55 11.81
N ARG A 153 -10.86 -20.03 12.85
CA ARG A 153 -11.10 -21.37 13.41
C ARG A 153 -12.52 -21.53 13.95
N GLN A 154 -13.03 -20.50 14.64
CA GLN A 154 -14.40 -20.54 15.18
C GLN A 154 -15.45 -20.48 14.06
N LEU A 155 -15.24 -19.66 13.03
CA LEU A 155 -16.13 -19.57 11.87
C LEU A 155 -16.23 -20.92 11.16
N LYS A 156 -15.08 -21.54 10.86
CA LYS A 156 -14.99 -22.86 10.20
C LYS A 156 -15.62 -23.99 11.02
N LYS A 157 -15.56 -23.89 12.36
CA LYS A 157 -16.18 -24.90 13.25
C LYS A 157 -17.69 -24.75 13.36
N ARG A 158 -18.22 -23.52 13.36
CA ARG A 158 -19.65 -23.23 13.58
C ARG A 158 -20.47 -23.23 12.29
N PHE A 159 -19.87 -22.92 11.15
CA PHE A 159 -20.56 -22.81 9.87
C PHE A 159 -19.88 -23.69 8.82
N ALA A 160 -20.59 -24.71 8.34
CA ALA A 160 -20.12 -25.47 7.18
C ALA A 160 -20.19 -24.59 5.91
N LEU A 161 -19.27 -24.80 4.98
CA LEU A 161 -19.27 -24.13 3.67
C LEU A 161 -20.64 -24.33 3.00
N GLY A 162 -21.31 -23.23 2.63
CA GLY A 162 -22.65 -23.24 2.02
C GLY A 162 -23.84 -23.00 2.97
N THR A 163 -23.61 -22.78 4.27
CA THR A 163 -24.68 -22.38 5.20
C THR A 163 -24.98 -20.89 5.06
N HIS A 164 -26.23 -20.52 4.75
CA HIS A 164 -26.64 -19.11 4.71
C HIS A 164 -26.98 -18.60 6.12
N VAL A 165 -26.16 -17.68 6.64
CA VAL A 165 -26.37 -17.02 7.93
C VAL A 165 -26.20 -15.51 7.74
N SER A 166 -26.97 -14.73 8.49
CA SER A 166 -26.85 -13.26 8.44
C SER A 166 -25.48 -12.81 8.95
N GLU A 167 -24.74 -12.08 8.12
CA GLU A 167 -23.45 -11.46 8.49
C GLU A 167 -23.58 -10.63 9.77
N TYR A 168 -24.69 -9.88 9.91
CA TYR A 168 -24.95 -9.06 11.09
C TYR A 168 -24.93 -9.87 12.40
N LEU A 169 -25.55 -11.05 12.41
CA LEU A 169 -25.60 -11.91 13.59
C LEU A 169 -24.24 -12.51 13.93
N ILE A 170 -23.46 -12.87 12.91
CA ILE A 170 -22.08 -13.35 13.09
C ILE A 170 -21.24 -12.24 13.73
N VAL A 171 -21.26 -11.05 13.14
CA VAL A 171 -20.51 -9.89 13.66
C VAL A 171 -20.91 -9.57 15.10
N GLN A 172 -22.22 -9.54 15.39
CA GLN A 172 -22.70 -9.23 16.74
C GLN A 172 -22.26 -10.27 17.79
N ASP A 173 -22.23 -11.57 17.45
CA ASP A 173 -21.79 -12.63 18.36
C ASP A 173 -20.29 -12.51 18.70
N PHE A 174 -19.44 -12.25 17.69
CA PHE A 174 -18.01 -12.08 17.91
C PHE A 174 -17.67 -10.75 18.62
N VAL A 175 -18.43 -9.68 18.37
CA VAL A 175 -18.27 -8.41 19.11
C VAL A 175 -18.61 -8.58 20.59
N ARG A 176 -19.63 -9.38 20.94
CA ARG A 176 -19.94 -9.73 22.33
C ARG A 176 -18.82 -10.52 23.02
N GLN A 177 -18.04 -11.28 22.25
CA GLN A 177 -16.85 -12.00 22.72
C GLN A 177 -15.60 -11.10 22.76
N ASN A 178 -15.76 -9.79 22.58
CA ASN A 178 -14.70 -8.78 22.63
C ASN A 178 -13.70 -8.83 21.46
N TYR A 179 -14.13 -9.35 20.30
CA TYR A 179 -13.35 -9.25 19.07
C TYR A 179 -13.67 -7.95 18.31
N PRO A 180 -12.67 -7.29 17.70
CA PRO A 180 -12.90 -6.09 16.90
C PRO A 180 -13.74 -6.40 15.66
N GLU A 181 -14.83 -5.65 15.48
CA GLU A 181 -15.81 -5.83 14.39
C GLU A 181 -15.14 -5.88 13.00
N MET A 182 -14.18 -4.98 12.75
CA MET A 182 -13.45 -4.91 11.49
C MET A 182 -12.73 -6.21 11.14
N LEU A 183 -12.21 -6.90 12.15
CA LEU A 183 -11.43 -8.12 11.98
C LEU A 183 -12.35 -9.32 11.70
N VAL A 184 -13.53 -9.35 12.32
CA VAL A 184 -14.57 -10.37 12.07
C VAL A 184 -15.12 -10.28 10.65
N LYS A 185 -15.49 -9.07 10.20
CA LYS A 185 -15.97 -8.82 8.82
C LYS A 185 -14.92 -9.24 7.78
N LYS A 186 -13.65 -8.94 8.05
CA LYS A 186 -12.53 -9.32 7.19
C LYS A 186 -12.39 -10.83 7.05
N VAL A 187 -12.43 -11.58 8.16
CA VAL A 187 -12.33 -13.06 8.15
C VAL A 187 -13.49 -13.68 7.37
N HIS A 188 -14.70 -13.15 7.54
CA HIS A 188 -15.88 -13.62 6.82
C HIS A 188 -15.73 -13.43 5.30
N LEU A 189 -15.38 -12.22 4.84
CA LEU A 189 -15.13 -11.88 3.43
C LEU A 189 -14.03 -12.72 2.76
N PHE A 190 -13.03 -13.18 3.51
CA PHE A 190 -11.94 -14.00 2.95
C PHE A 190 -12.31 -15.48 2.76
N ASN A 191 -13.32 -15.98 3.46
CA ASN A 191 -13.64 -17.42 3.50
C ASN A 191 -14.96 -17.78 2.82
N TYR A 192 -15.86 -16.82 2.58
CA TYR A 192 -17.20 -17.01 2.02
C TYR A 192 -17.51 -15.91 1.00
#